data_AF-A0A920VPM4-F1
#
_entry.id   AF-A0A920VPM4-F1
#
_cell.length_a   1.000
_cell.length_b   1.000
_cell.length_c   1.000
_cell.angle_alpha   90.00
_cell.angle_beta   90.00
_cell.angle_gamma   90.00
#
_symmetry.space_group_name_H-M   'P 1'
#
loop_
_entity.id
_entity.type
_entity.pdbx_description
1 polymer ?
#
loop_
_entity_poly.entity_id
_entity_poly.type
_entity_poly.pdbx_seq_one_letter_code
_entity_poly.pdbx_strand_id
1 'polypeptide(L)'
;MCHVTDGKSGVNLAIGDNKVLLTGDGVRRALTRISHEILEQNAVSDHPVLVGLQTRGVHLARRIAENIQNIEDYKPIVGSLDPRLWRDDPQVASGQPLMPSDIPTNVDGRLVVMLMMFYIQGEPFALLWRHC
;
A
#
# COMPACT_ATOMS: atom_id res chain seq x y z
N MET A 1 49.70 20.15 20.02
CA MET A 1 50.43 20.14 18.74
C MET A 1 50.30 18.75 18.17
N CYS A 2 49.52 18.56 17.11
CA CYS A 2 49.69 17.53 16.08
C CYS A 2 48.64 17.83 15.00
N HIS A 3 49.15 18.44 13.95
CA HIS A 3 48.50 18.74 12.69
C HIS A 3 48.64 17.48 11.81
N VAL A 4 47.57 17.06 11.13
CA VAL A 4 47.67 16.15 9.98
C VAL A 4 46.97 16.85 8.82
N THR A 5 47.76 17.13 7.79
CA THR A 5 47.40 17.82 6.55
C THR A 5 46.78 16.88 5.51
N ASP A 6 45.83 17.44 4.78
CA ASP A 6 45.42 17.26 3.38
C ASP A 6 45.73 15.97 2.59
N GLY A 7 44.66 15.45 1.96
CA GLY A 7 44.60 15.46 0.50
C GLY A 7 44.34 14.11 -0.21
N LYS A 8 43.11 13.90 -0.71
CA LYS A 8 42.73 14.06 -2.14
C LYS A 8 41.59 13.12 -2.61
N SER A 9 40.58 13.78 -3.16
CA SER A 9 39.71 13.40 -4.31
C SER A 9 38.97 12.07 -4.29
N GLY A 10 37.66 12.15 -4.10
CA GLY A 10 36.71 11.10 -4.49
C GLY A 10 35.27 11.56 -4.27
N VAL A 11 34.69 12.21 -5.29
CA VAL A 11 33.25 12.41 -5.56
C VAL A 11 32.33 12.53 -4.33
N ASN A 12 31.95 13.77 -3.95
CA ASN A 12 30.94 14.00 -2.94
C ASN A 12 29.54 13.77 -3.54
N LEU A 13 29.07 12.53 -3.56
CA LEU A 13 27.64 12.26 -3.68
C LEU A 13 27.03 12.60 -2.33
N ALA A 14 26.35 13.73 -2.23
CA ALA A 14 25.53 14.07 -1.07
C ALA A 14 24.49 12.96 -0.87
N ILE A 15 24.77 12.04 0.06
CA ILE A 15 23.78 11.11 0.59
C ILE A 15 22.86 11.97 1.45
N GLY A 16 21.68 12.29 0.93
CA GLY A 16 20.66 13.00 1.69
C GLY A 16 20.37 12.29 3.00
N ASP A 17 20.20 13.07 4.07
CA ASP A 17 19.89 12.56 5.41
C ASP A 17 18.76 11.53 5.34
N ASN A 18 19.06 10.27 5.66
CA ASN A 18 18.06 9.20 5.69
C ASN A 18 17.18 9.36 6.93
N LYS A 19 16.25 10.32 6.86
CA LYS A 19 15.35 10.67 7.94
C LYS A 19 14.17 9.71 7.95
N VAL A 20 14.09 8.89 9.00
CA VAL A 20 12.93 8.04 9.25
C VAL A 20 11.70 8.92 9.50
N LEU A 21 10.70 8.86 8.61
CA LEU A 21 9.46 9.62 8.75
C LEU A 21 8.48 8.93 9.71
N LEU A 22 8.40 7.60 9.64
CA LEU A 22 7.51 6.78 10.46
C LEU A 22 8.28 5.58 10.98
N THR A 23 8.27 5.39 12.30
CA THR A 23 8.81 4.20 12.95
C THR A 23 7.86 3.01 12.78
N GLY A 24 8.34 1.79 13.03
CA GLY A 24 7.51 0.59 13.00
C GLY A 24 6.28 0.70 13.91
N ASP A 25 6.44 1.27 15.11
CA ASP A 25 5.33 1.51 16.04
C ASP A 25 4.38 2.58 15.53
N GLY A 26 4.90 3.62 14.86
CA GLY A 26 4.08 4.62 14.19
C GLY A 26 3.18 4.00 13.14
N VAL A 27 3.72 3.09 12.31
CA VAL A 27 2.93 2.34 11.34
C VAL A 27 1.91 1.45 12.01
N ARG A 28 2.27 0.72 13.08
CA ARG A 28 1.33 -0.14 13.82
C ARG A 28 0.14 0.67 14.35
N ARG A 29 0.39 1.79 15.03
CA ARG A 29 -0.67 2.68 15.54
C ARG A 29 -1.55 3.24 14.43
N ALA A 30 -0.95 3.65 13.31
CA ALA A 30 -1.71 4.14 12.16
C ALA A 30 -2.65 3.06 11.58
N LEU A 31 -2.17 1.83 11.42
CA LEU A 31 -2.99 0.72 10.94
C LEU A 31 -4.12 0.37 11.90
N THR A 32 -3.87 0.38 13.21
CA THR A 32 -4.92 0.18 14.21
C THR A 32 -5.99 1.27 14.10
N ARG A 33 -5.59 2.54 13.98
CA ARG A 33 -6.53 3.65 13.81
C ARG A 33 -7.39 3.51 12.54
N ILE A 34 -6.76 3.19 11.41
CA ILE A 34 -7.48 2.93 10.15
C ILE A 34 -8.47 1.77 10.31
N SER A 35 -8.11 0.74 11.07
CA SER A 35 -8.99 -0.41 11.30
C SER A 35 -10.24 -0.02 12.10
N HIS A 36 -10.10 0.83 13.12
CA HIS A 36 -11.24 1.40 13.85
C HIS A 36 -12.09 2.30 12.95
N GLU A 37 -11.47 3.19 12.16
CA GLU A 37 -12.19 4.07 11.23
C GLU A 37 -13.02 3.25 10.21
N ILE A 38 -12.47 2.16 9.68
CA ILE A 38 -13.20 1.23 8.80
C ILE A 38 -14.41 0.63 9.52
N LEU A 39 -14.28 0.20 10.77
CA LEU A 39 -15.40 -0.39 11.50
C LEU A 39 -16.48 0.65 11.83
N GLU A 40 -16.08 1.81 12.35
CA GLU A 40 -17.00 2.88 12.76
C GLU A 40 -17.81 3.44 11.59
N GLN A 41 -17.17 3.66 10.44
CA GLN A 41 -17.85 4.20 9.25
C GLN A 41 -18.82 3.20 8.61
N ASN A 42 -18.71 1.91 8.97
CA ASN A 42 -19.39 0.84 8.27
C ASN A 42 -20.18 -0.09 9.20
N ALA A 43 -20.54 0.39 10.39
CA ALA A 43 -21.25 -0.35 11.42
C ALA A 43 -22.62 -0.94 10.99
N VAL A 44 -23.16 -0.51 9.84
CA VAL A 44 -24.43 -1.00 9.27
C VAL A 44 -24.23 -2.16 8.28
N SER A 45 -23.02 -2.40 7.79
CA SER A 45 -22.71 -3.47 6.83
C SER A 45 -22.28 -4.75 7.55
N ASP A 46 -22.74 -5.91 7.07
CA ASP A 46 -22.41 -7.27 7.58
C ASP A 46 -20.97 -7.72 7.26
N HIS A 47 -19.99 -6.88 7.61
CA HIS A 47 -18.55 -7.03 7.40
C HIS A 47 -18.04 -6.62 6.01
N PRO A 48 -17.00 -5.76 5.93
CA PRO A 48 -16.38 -5.35 4.67
C PRO A 48 -15.58 -6.49 4.03
N VAL A 49 -15.49 -6.45 2.70
CA VAL A 49 -14.49 -7.17 1.92
C VAL A 49 -13.31 -6.24 1.67
N LEU A 50 -12.11 -6.63 2.10
CA LEU A 50 -10.88 -5.86 1.87
C LEU A 50 -10.23 -6.31 0.58
N VAL A 51 -9.96 -5.42 -0.36
CA VAL A 51 -9.31 -5.75 -1.64
C VAL A 51 -7.99 -5.00 -1.74
N GLY A 52 -6.88 -5.73 -1.65
CA GLY A 52 -5.55 -5.16 -1.83
C GLY A 52 -5.15 -5.11 -3.31
N LEU A 53 -4.64 -3.98 -3.77
CA LEU A 53 -3.97 -3.93 -5.05
C LEU A 53 -2.63 -4.69 -4.97
N GLN A 54 -2.33 -5.49 -5.99
CA GLN A 54 -1.17 -6.39 -6.01
C GLN A 54 0.15 -5.67 -5.69
N THR A 55 1.11 -6.44 -5.17
CA THR A 55 2.31 -6.05 -4.41
C THR A 55 2.01 -5.69 -2.94
N ARG A 56 2.20 -4.44 -2.51
CA ARG A 56 2.17 -4.06 -1.10
C ARG A 56 0.76 -3.80 -0.54
N GLY A 57 -0.22 -3.50 -1.40
CA GLY A 57 -1.62 -3.28 -0.99
C GLY A 57 -2.24 -4.54 -0.37
N VAL A 58 -1.93 -5.72 -0.90
CA VAL A 58 -2.40 -7.00 -0.33
C VAL A 58 -1.83 -7.24 1.08
N HIS A 59 -0.55 -6.93 1.31
CA HIS A 59 0.04 -7.02 2.65
C HIS A 59 -0.62 -6.06 3.63
N LEU A 60 -0.96 -4.85 3.19
CA LEU A 60 -1.69 -3.88 3.99
C LEU A 60 -3.09 -4.38 4.36
N ALA A 61 -3.82 -4.94 3.38
CA ALA A 61 -5.15 -5.51 3.58
C ALA A 61 -5.17 -6.65 4.60
N ARG A 62 -4.18 -7.55 4.54
CA ARG A 62 -4.06 -8.63 5.53
C ARG A 62 -3.81 -8.10 6.94
N ARG A 63 -2.95 -7.09 7.10
CA ARG A 63 -2.66 -6.50 8.41
C ARG A 63 -3.88 -5.77 9.00
N ILE A 64 -4.66 -5.10 8.16
CA ILE A 64 -5.92 -4.48 8.58
C ILE A 64 -6.95 -5.56 8.96
N ALA A 65 -7.07 -6.64 8.18
CA ALA A 65 -7.95 -7.76 8.54
C ALA A 65 -7.58 -8.40 9.88
N GLU A 66 -6.28 -8.58 10.16
CA GLU A 66 -5.78 -9.07 11.45
C GLU A 66 -6.11 -8.11 12.59
N ASN A 67 -5.95 -6.80 12.38
CA ASN A 67 -6.33 -5.81 13.38
C ASN A 67 -7.84 -5.84 13.66
N ILE A 68 -8.68 -5.90 12.62
CA ILE A 68 -10.13 -6.01 12.77
C ILE A 68 -10.51 -7.29 13.52
N GLN A 69 -9.88 -8.41 13.20
CA GLN A 69 -10.06 -9.66 13.94
C GLN A 69 -9.76 -9.53 15.42
N ASN A 70 -8.72 -8.77 15.79
CA ASN A 70 -8.40 -8.54 17.18
C ASN A 70 -9.36 -7.56 17.88
N ILE A 71 -10.13 -6.75 17.14
CA ILE A 71 -11.06 -5.74 17.68
C ILE A 71 -12.48 -6.31 17.83
N GLU A 72 -13.00 -6.98 16.80
CA GLU A 72 -14.41 -7.42 16.71
C GLU A 72 -14.59 -8.96 16.64
N ASP A 73 -13.54 -9.72 16.92
CA ASP A 73 -13.51 -11.21 16.89
C ASP A 73 -13.99 -11.85 15.57
N TYR A 74 -13.97 -11.10 14.47
CA TYR A 74 -14.23 -11.60 13.12
C TYR A 74 -13.14 -11.16 12.14
N LYS A 75 -12.82 -12.02 11.18
CA LYS A 75 -11.81 -11.71 10.16
C LYS A 75 -12.48 -11.32 8.83
N PRO A 76 -12.30 -10.08 8.34
CA PRO A 76 -12.75 -9.69 7.00
C PRO A 76 -12.16 -10.59 5.91
N ILE A 77 -12.93 -10.82 4.85
CA ILE A 77 -12.43 -11.48 3.65
C ILE A 77 -11.42 -10.55 2.96
N VAL A 78 -10.28 -11.12 2.54
CA VAL A 78 -9.24 -10.38 1.82
C VAL A 78 -9.13 -10.90 0.39
N GLY A 79 -9.34 -10.03 -0.58
CA GLY A 79 -9.08 -10.25 -2.00
C GLY A 79 -7.84 -9.50 -2.50
N SER A 80 -7.45 -9.80 -3.73
CA SER A 80 -6.36 -9.17 -4.45
C SER A 80 -6.79 -8.77 -5.86
N LEU A 81 -6.33 -7.60 -6.31
CA LEU A 81 -6.63 -7.07 -7.64
C LEU A 81 -5.35 -6.60 -8.32
N ASP A 82 -5.06 -7.12 -9.51
CA ASP A 82 -4.08 -6.52 -10.42
C ASP A 82 -4.82 -5.56 -11.36
N PRO A 83 -4.70 -4.23 -11.16
CA PRO A 83 -5.42 -3.27 -11.99
C PRO A 83 -4.98 -3.36 -13.46
N ARG A 84 -3.78 -3.87 -13.76
CA ARG A 84 -3.26 -3.96 -15.13
C ARG A 84 -4.06 -4.93 -16.02
N LEU A 85 -4.79 -5.87 -15.42
CA LEU A 85 -5.65 -6.79 -16.15
C LEU A 85 -6.89 -6.12 -16.76
N TRP A 86 -7.26 -4.94 -16.27
CA TRP A 86 -8.50 -4.26 -16.63
C TRP A 86 -8.28 -2.91 -17.32
N ARG A 87 -7.05 -2.61 -17.75
CA ARG A 87 -6.73 -1.35 -18.44
C ARG A 87 -6.80 -1.54 -19.95
N ASP A 88 -7.40 -0.57 -20.63
CA ASP A 88 -7.56 -0.55 -22.09
C ASP A 88 -6.22 -0.38 -22.84
N ASP A 89 -5.18 0.07 -22.15
CA ASP A 89 -3.81 0.23 -22.68
C ASP A 89 -2.85 -0.83 -22.10
N PRO A 90 -2.85 -2.08 -22.61
CA PRO A 90 -1.99 -3.16 -22.11
C PRO A 90 -0.49 -2.91 -22.33
N GLN A 91 -0.13 -1.90 -23.14
CA GLN A 91 1.25 -1.54 -23.48
C GLN A 91 2.01 -0.88 -22.32
N VAL A 92 1.32 -0.45 -21.25
CA VAL A 92 1.94 0.15 -20.04
C VAL A 92 2.16 -0.89 -18.94
N ALA A 93 2.18 -2.18 -19.28
CA ALA A 93 2.77 -3.18 -18.40
C ALA A 93 4.28 -3.00 -18.44
N SER A 94 4.84 -2.34 -17.41
CA SER A 94 6.23 -2.55 -17.03
C SER A 94 6.53 -4.05 -17.12
N GLY A 95 7.70 -4.45 -17.63
CA GLY A 95 8.05 -5.86 -17.96
C GLY A 95 8.01 -6.88 -16.81
N GLN A 96 7.24 -6.62 -15.75
CA GLN A 96 6.80 -7.55 -14.73
C GLN A 96 5.60 -8.36 -15.20
N PRO A 97 5.54 -9.66 -14.85
CA PRO A 97 4.39 -10.49 -15.16
C PRO A 97 3.10 -9.93 -14.55
N LEU A 98 1.99 -10.13 -15.26
CA LEU A 98 0.65 -9.91 -14.73
C LEU A 98 0.42 -10.89 -13.57
N MET A 99 -0.17 -10.39 -12.50
CA MET A 99 -0.57 -11.22 -11.36
C MET A 99 -2.07 -11.51 -11.46
N PRO A 100 -2.52 -12.74 -11.15
CA PRO A 100 -3.95 -13.01 -11.11
C PRO A 100 -4.61 -12.14 -10.04
N SER A 101 -5.82 -11.67 -10.36
CA SER A 101 -6.73 -11.12 -9.35
C SER A 101 -7.51 -12.28 -8.73
N ASP A 102 -7.73 -12.22 -7.43
CA ASP A 102 -8.44 -13.25 -6.68
C ASP A 102 -9.32 -12.59 -5.62
N ILE A 103 -10.64 -12.69 -5.79
CA ILE A 103 -11.63 -12.23 -4.82
C ILE A 103 -12.45 -13.46 -4.45
N PRO A 104 -12.24 -14.06 -3.27
CA PRO A 104 -12.77 -15.38 -2.92
C PRO A 104 -14.27 -15.37 -2.56
N THR A 105 -14.98 -14.30 -2.89
CA THR A 105 -16.41 -14.12 -2.57
C THR A 105 -17.09 -13.22 -3.60
N ASN A 106 -18.41 -13.34 -3.73
CA ASN A 106 -19.20 -12.36 -4.49
C ASN A 106 -19.28 -11.05 -3.68
N VAL A 107 -18.96 -9.93 -4.33
CA VAL A 107 -18.96 -8.58 -3.75
C VAL A 107 -20.24 -7.78 -4.06
N ASP A 108 -21.19 -8.32 -4.81
CA ASP A 108 -22.46 -7.67 -5.14
C ASP A 108 -23.21 -7.24 -3.88
N GLY A 109 -23.57 -5.94 -3.82
CA GLY A 109 -24.27 -5.36 -2.68
C GLY A 109 -23.46 -5.32 -1.37
N ARG A 110 -22.17 -5.67 -1.41
CA ARG A 110 -21.28 -5.62 -0.24
C ARG A 110 -20.41 -4.38 -0.27
N LEU A 111 -20.05 -3.93 0.93
CA LEU A 111 -19.01 -2.94 1.10
C LEU A 111 -17.63 -3.52 0.71
N VAL A 112 -16.98 -2.87 -0.26
CA VAL A 112 -15.62 -3.21 -0.70
C VAL A 112 -14.68 -2.07 -0.34
N VAL A 113 -13.68 -2.35 0.50
CA VAL A 113 -12.62 -1.39 0.86
C VAL A 113 -11.37 -1.72 0.06
N MET A 114 -10.99 -0.84 -0.86
CA MET A 114 -9.76 -1.01 -1.66
C MET A 114 -8.54 -0.40 -0.96
N LEU A 115 -7.45 -1.16 -0.96
CA LEU A 115 -6.21 -0.80 -0.29
C LEU A 115 -5.06 -0.78 -1.28
N MET A 116 -4.41 0.38 -1.38
CA MET A 116 -3.26 0.60 -2.24
C MET A 116 -2.17 1.37 -1.51
N MET A 117 -0.93 1.10 -1.89
CA MET A 117 0.21 1.92 -1.48
C MET A 117 0.64 2.76 -2.66
N PHE A 118 0.50 4.07 -2.53
CA PHE A 118 1.09 5.01 -3.48
C PHE A 118 2.56 5.19 -3.19
N TYR A 119 3.37 5.16 -4.23
CA TYR A 119 4.75 5.63 -4.18
C TYR A 119 4.83 6.93 -4.97
N ILE A 120 5.18 8.02 -4.29
CA ILE A 120 5.41 9.31 -4.93
C ILE A 120 6.87 9.30 -5.40
N GLN A 121 7.12 8.71 -6.57
CA GLN A 121 8.32 9.05 -7.36
C GLN A 121 7.95 10.21 -8.26
N GLY A 122 8.90 11.10 -8.55
CA GLY A 122 8.73 12.20 -9.51
C GLY A 122 8.48 11.70 -10.94
N GLU A 123 7.28 11.16 -11.17
CA GLU A 123 6.70 10.45 -12.32
C GLU A 123 6.95 8.92 -12.36
N PRO A 124 5.89 8.08 -12.16
CA PRO A 124 5.07 7.60 -13.29
C PRO A 124 3.56 7.40 -12.97
N PHE A 125 2.96 8.16 -12.04
CA PHE A 125 1.52 8.08 -11.78
C PHE A 125 0.73 9.15 -12.54
N ALA A 126 1.29 10.34 -12.77
CA ALA A 126 0.60 11.38 -13.53
C ALA A 126 0.45 10.98 -15.00
N LEU A 127 1.46 10.32 -15.61
CA LEU A 127 1.33 9.77 -16.96
C LEU A 127 0.26 8.68 -17.11
N LEU A 128 -0.14 8.02 -16.02
CA LEU A 128 -1.18 6.99 -16.03
C LEU A 128 -2.60 7.57 -16.01
N TRP A 129 -2.76 8.78 -15.48
CA TRP A 129 -4.06 9.41 -15.22
C TRP A 129 -4.33 10.67 -16.03
N ARG A 130 -3.36 11.17 -16.81
CA ARG A 130 -3.49 12.41 -17.60
C ARG A 130 -4.35 12.26 -18.87
N HIS A 131 -5.03 11.13 -19.05
CA HIS A 131 -5.95 10.88 -20.18
C HIS A 131 -7.28 10.23 -19.77
N CYS A 132 -7.62 10.25 -18.48
CA CYS A 132 -9.03 10.24 -18.06
C CYS A 132 -9.46 11.69 -17.82
#